data_AF-A0A7V9IYN7-F1
#
_entry.id   AF-A0A7V9IYN7-F1
#
_cell.length_a   1.000
_cell.length_b   1.000
_cell.length_c   1.000
_cell.angle_alpha   90.00
_cell.angle_beta   90.00
_cell.angle_gamma   90.00
#
_symmetry.space_group_name_H-M   'P 1'
#
loop_
_entity.id
_entity.type
_entity.pdbx_description
1 polymer ?
#
loop_
_entity_poly.entity_id
_entity_poly.type
_entity_poly.pdbx_seq_one_letter_code
_entity_poly.pdbx_strand_id
1 'polypeptide(L)' 'MVTKGLWVPLQAKPGKEEDVARFLEGGQALVEEEPGTTAWFAVRLSESQFAIFDVFADDSGRQAHL' A
#
# COMPACT_ATOMS: atom_id res chain seq x y z
N MET A 1 -2.42 -0.04 20.04
CA MET A 1 -2.70 1.32 19.52
C MET A 1 -1.95 1.45 18.20
N VAL A 2 -2.59 1.97 17.15
CA VAL A 2 -1.92 2.26 15.87
C VAL A 2 -1.25 3.62 15.99
N THR A 3 0.07 3.70 15.79
CA THR A 3 0.83 4.95 15.99
C THR A 3 1.72 5.32 14.80
N LYS A 4 1.86 4.42 13.81
CA LYS A 4 2.66 4.62 12.60
C LYS A 4 1.82 4.32 11.37
N GLY A 5 2.24 4.89 10.24
CA GLY A 5 1.73 4.54 8.92
C GLY A 5 2.60 5.12 7.82
N LEU A 6 2.44 4.61 6.60
CA LEU A 6 3.05 5.15 5.39
C LEU A 6 1.96 5.70 4.47
N TRP A 7 2.30 6.77 3.76
CA TRP A 7 1.54 7.27 2.62
C TRP A 7 2.46 7.26 1.40
N VAL A 8 2.18 6.35 0.46
CA VAL A 8 3.02 6.13 -0.71
C VAL A 8 2.23 6.49 -1.96
N PRO A 9 2.36 7.73 -2.48
CA PRO A 9 1.69 8.12 -3.71
C PRO A 9 2.38 7.48 -4.92
N LEU A 10 1.59 6.94 -5.85
CA LEU A 10 2.06 6.38 -7.12
C LEU A 10 1.40 7.12 -8.29
N GLN A 11 2.22 7.53 -9.25
CA GLN A 11 1.75 8.07 -10.53
C GLN A 11 2.00 7.03 -11.62
N ALA A 12 0.92 6.51 -12.20
CA ALA A 12 1.03 5.63 -13.35
C ALA A 12 1.63 6.39 -14.54
N LYS A 13 2.53 5.71 -15.27
CA LYS A 13 2.99 6.18 -16.58
C LYS A 13 1.84 6.07 -17.59
N PRO A 14 1.81 6.90 -18.64
CA PRO A 14 0.79 6.80 -19.68
C PRO A 14 0.67 5.38 -20.25
N GLY A 15 -0.55 4.83 -20.27
CA GLY A 15 -0.84 3.48 -20.76
C GLY A 15 -0.48 2.35 -19.77
N LYS A 16 -0.16 2.68 -18.51
CA LYS A 16 0.16 1.74 -17.43
C LYS A 16 -0.81 1.81 -16.25
N GLU A 17 -1.90 2.53 -16.38
CA GLU A 17 -2.88 2.78 -15.32
C GLU A 17 -3.47 1.46 -14.79
N GLU A 18 -3.93 0.60 -15.70
CA GLU A 18 -4.50 -0.71 -15.34
C GLU A 18 -3.43 -1.75 -14.95
N ASP A 19 -2.18 -1.57 -15.41
CA ASP A 19 -1.05 -2.39 -14.92
C ASP A 19 -0.76 -2.07 -13.45
N VAL A 20 -0.78 -0.79 -13.07
CA VAL A 20 -0.60 -0.35 -11.68
C VAL A 20 -1.79 -0.78 -10.81
N ALA A 21 -3.03 -0.65 -11.28
CA ALA A 21 -4.20 -1.11 -10.54
C ALA A 21 -4.11 -2.61 -10.20
N ARG A 22 -3.83 -3.47 -11.20
CA ARG A 22 -3.66 -4.92 -11.00
C ARG A 22 -2.47 -5.27 -10.11
N PHE A 23 -1.36 -4.53 -10.23
CA PHE A 23 -0.21 -4.70 -9.34
C PHE A 23 -0.60 -4.45 -7.88
N LEU A 24 -1.34 -3.37 -7.61
CA LEU A 24 -1.81 -3.03 -6.27
C LEU A 24 -2.83 -4.04 -5.74
N GLU A 25 -3.78 -4.51 -6.56
CA GLU A 25 -4.71 -5.58 -6.17
C GLU A 25 -3.97 -6.87 -5.78
N GLY A 26 -2.94 -7.25 -6.54
CA GLY A 26 -2.10 -8.42 -6.21
C GLY A 26 -1.28 -8.26 -4.92
N GLY A 27 -1.03 -7.03 -4.47
CA GLY A 27 -0.30 -6.74 -3.25
C GLY A 27 -1.02 -7.20 -1.97
N GLN A 28 -2.35 -7.30 -1.99
CA GLN A 28 -3.13 -7.69 -0.81
C GLN A 28 -2.70 -9.06 -0.26
N ALA A 29 -2.53 -10.06 -1.12
CA ALA A 29 -2.16 -11.41 -0.71
C ALA A 29 -0.77 -11.46 -0.05
N LEU A 30 0.15 -10.57 -0.44
CA LEU A 30 1.47 -10.47 0.18
C LEU A 30 1.38 -9.87 1.58
N VAL A 31 0.60 -8.81 1.75
CA VAL A 31 0.48 -8.09 3.01
C VAL A 31 -0.35 -8.86 4.05
N GLU A 32 -1.25 -9.75 3.61
CA GLU A 32 -1.94 -10.68 4.50
C GLU A 32 -0.97 -11.62 5.25
N GLU A 33 0.24 -11.82 4.72
CA GLU A 33 1.31 -12.61 5.36
C GLU A 33 2.18 -11.77 6.32
N GLU A 34 1.89 -10.49 6.53
CA GLU A 34 2.69 -9.57 7.37
C GLU A 34 2.03 -9.31 8.73
N PRO A 35 2.43 -10.00 9.82
CA PRO A 35 1.77 -9.85 11.12
C PRO A 35 1.93 -8.46 11.74
N GLY A 36 2.93 -7.69 11.28
CA GLY A 36 3.21 -6.34 11.76
C GLY A 36 2.32 -5.27 11.12
N THR A 37 1.69 -5.57 9.99
CA THR A 37 0.85 -4.65 9.23
C THR A 37 -0.57 -4.71 9.75
N THR A 38 -1.00 -3.65 10.43
CA THR A 38 -2.31 -3.63 11.10
C THR A 38 -3.45 -3.46 10.11
N ALA A 39 -3.27 -2.61 9.10
CA ALA A 39 -4.15 -2.52 7.95
C ALA A 39 -3.36 -1.98 6.75
N TRP A 40 -3.81 -2.33 5.56
CA TRP A 40 -3.21 -1.94 4.29
C TRP A 40 -4.31 -1.67 3.26
N PHE A 41 -4.14 -0.61 2.48
CA PHE A 41 -5.11 -0.15 1.50
C PHE A 41 -4.41 0.22 0.19
N ALA A 42 -4.81 -0.41 -0.90
CA ALA A 42 -4.62 0.12 -2.24
C ALA A 42 -5.71 1.17 -2.53
N VAL A 43 -5.32 2.35 -2.98
CA VAL A 43 -6.25 3.45 -3.28
C VAL A 43 -6.07 3.93 -4.71
N ARG A 44 -7.16 3.99 -5.48
CA ARG A 44 -7.19 4.70 -6.76
C ARG A 44 -7.81 6.09 -6.55
N LEU A 45 -6.98 7.12 -6.66
CA LEU A 45 -7.37 8.52 -6.43
C LEU A 45 -7.94 9.17 -7.70
N SER A 46 -7.43 8.77 -8.87
CA SER A 46 -7.94 9.15 -10.19
C SER A 46 -7.58 8.09 -11.23
N GLU A 47 -7.73 8.38 -12.53
CA GLU A 47 -7.39 7.45 -13.60
C GLU A 47 -5.92 6.99 -13.52
N SER A 48 -4.99 7.91 -13.28
CA SER A 48 -3.54 7.65 -13.27
C SER A 48 -2.86 7.87 -11.92
N GLN A 49 -3.59 8.32 -10.89
CA GLN A 49 -3.05 8.51 -9.54
C GLN A 49 -3.55 7.44 -8.58
N PHE A 50 -2.61 6.84 -7.88
CA PHE A 50 -2.83 5.79 -6.91
C PHE A 50 -2.08 6.09 -5.62
N ALA A 51 -2.39 5.37 -4.55
CA ALA A 51 -1.63 5.40 -3.32
C ALA A 51 -1.69 4.04 -2.62
N ILE A 52 -0.67 3.77 -1.81
CA ILE A 52 -0.76 2.80 -0.72
C ILE A 52 -0.87 3.59 0.58
N PHE A 53 -1.83 3.19 1.42
CA PHE A 53 -1.89 3.62 2.81
C PHE A 53 -1.85 2.39 3.70
N ASP A 54 -0.91 2.36 4.63
CA ASP A 54 -0.75 1.26 5.58
C ASP A 54 -0.50 1.81 6.98
N VAL A 55 -0.81 0.99 7.98
CA VAL A 55 -0.71 1.39 9.38
C VAL A 55 -0.17 0.27 10.24
N PHE A 56 0.58 0.66 11.27
CA PHE A 56 1.30 -0.25 12.15
C PHE A 56 1.17 0.18 13.62
N ALA A 57 1.33 -0.78 14.52
CA ALA A 57 1.37 -0.49 15.95
C ALA A 57 2.61 0.35 16.33
N ASP A 58 3.76 0.06 15.72
CA ASP A 58 5.07 0.64 16.06
C ASP A 58 6.05 0.66 14.86
N ASP A 59 7.27 1.16 15.09
CA ASP A 59 8.30 1.26 14.06
C ASP A 59 8.85 -0.11 13.62
N SER A 60 8.76 -1.17 14.45
CA SER A 60 9.23 -2.51 14.08
C SER A 60 8.32 -3.13 13.03
N GLY A 61 6.99 -3.01 13.21
CA GLY A 61 6.02 -3.43 12.19
C GLY A 61 6.22 -2.69 10.88
N ARG A 62 6.37 -1.36 10.93
CA ARG A 62 6.64 -0.53 9.74
C ARG A 62 7.95 -0.94 9.04
N GLN A 63 9.02 -1.21 9.80
CA GLN A 63 10.31 -1.56 9.23
C GLN A 63 10.33 -2.96 8.60
N ALA A 64 9.50 -3.88 9.08
CA ALA A 64 9.37 -5.21 8.48
C ALA A 64 8.63 -5.16 7.13
N HIS A 65 7.75 -4.17 6.93
CA HIS A 65 7.02 -3.95 5.68
C HIS A 65 7.89 -3.33 4.57
N LEU A 66 8.78 -2.40 4.93
CA LEU A 66 9.68 -1.68 3.99
C LEU A 66 10.81 -2.56 3.45
#